data_AF-A0A8B7DQ00-F1
#
_entry.id   AF-A0A8B7DQ00-F1
#
_cell.length_a   1.000
_cell.length_b   1.000
_cell.length_c   1.000
_cell.angle_alpha   90.00
_cell.angle_beta   90.00
_cell.angle_gamma   90.00
#
_symmetry.space_group_name_H-M   'P 1'
#
loop_
_entity.id
_entity.type
_entity.pdbx_description
1 polymer ?
#
loop_
_entity_poly.entity_id
_entity_poly.type
_entity_poly.pdbx_seq_one_letter_code
_entity_poly.pdbx_strand_id
1 'polypeptide(L)'
;MAIIGCNNWKNALRNSTVEGNKLTTPMRKLIKKFPDVAEQVFNQCISDNGLPPKDPQFKITCSYEFLEDTFAPWCTISTDSNKQQYPSKLLENSYRTSFFSIFSGIRTRFLVNWMRKNDFKQNHPLKFMVQNEHTDLLCHPLVTYLLRCKWSCCGRYAYYSRLFLYMIFLLFINGYALTLRSNLYQLNTNETVLYCQPIHAVSVSSSVKFFVNPARYLVIILCSLSLGIEFVKLLTDPYHYIHIHRVVELAAYICSLIYATQFKPFDSDVSSFRCSYLQRQLGGAIVTLSWLGFVLLMRRFPKLGIYVVMFLHILKTFTQIFPIWVLFIIAFGLGFHLIMFVELSSFSTPARSFVMLLTAMGGEFNFDTIFNPDPPFYTLAIAWPMYAIFLVIDCLVLMSLLIALAAADIKSLRKQAVLKRLTMLVDLTLDVEKALPISLQKKLVKMEESVYPNVHKSWNLWSFWSFESPSTNIRKKKWLNQLYQKDNSHKIFG
;
A
#
# COMPACT_ATOMS: atom_id res chain seq x y z
N MET A 1 -38.13 8.05 -5.94
CA MET A 1 -38.15 6.58 -5.99
C MET A 1 -39.03 6.01 -7.11
N ALA A 2 -40.16 6.63 -7.46
CA ALA A 2 -41.08 6.13 -8.49
C ALA A 2 -40.41 5.79 -9.85
N ILE A 3 -39.46 6.60 -10.33
CA ILE A 3 -38.78 6.41 -11.63
C ILE A 3 -37.95 5.11 -11.69
N ILE A 4 -37.38 4.66 -10.58
CA ILE A 4 -36.55 3.45 -10.52
C ILE A 4 -37.41 2.19 -10.38
N GLY A 5 -38.65 2.33 -9.89
CA GLY A 5 -39.63 1.24 -9.84
C GLY A 5 -40.28 0.91 -11.19
N CYS A 6 -40.13 1.76 -12.21
CA CYS A 6 -40.72 1.54 -13.53
C CYS A 6 -39.89 0.57 -14.39
N ASN A 7 -40.54 -0.28 -15.20
CA ASN A 7 -39.87 -1.22 -16.12
C ASN A 7 -38.85 -0.56 -17.08
N ASN A 8 -39.00 0.73 -17.36
CA ASN A 8 -38.13 1.50 -18.27
C ASN A 8 -37.04 2.34 -17.56
N TRP A 9 -36.75 2.07 -16.28
CA TRP A 9 -35.76 2.82 -15.50
C TRP A 9 -34.38 2.93 -16.19
N LYS A 10 -33.96 1.92 -16.97
CA LYS A 10 -32.70 1.93 -17.73
C LYS A 10 -32.64 3.11 -18.71
N ASN A 11 -33.74 3.44 -19.39
CA ASN A 11 -33.77 4.54 -20.34
C ASN A 11 -33.62 5.90 -19.65
N ALA A 12 -34.10 6.03 -18.42
CA ALA A 12 -33.91 7.26 -17.63
C ALA A 12 -32.45 7.47 -17.22
N LEU A 13 -31.67 6.39 -17.06
CA LEU A 13 -30.25 6.45 -16.69
C LEU A 13 -29.30 6.51 -17.90
N ARG A 14 -29.74 6.07 -19.09
CA ARG A 14 -29.01 6.14 -20.36
C ARG A 14 -29.01 7.55 -20.94
N ASN A 15 -28.47 8.49 -20.17
CA ASN A 15 -28.28 9.87 -20.61
C ASN A 15 -26.89 10.35 -20.17
N SER A 16 -26.29 11.23 -20.96
CA SER A 16 -25.03 11.86 -20.64
C SER A 16 -25.11 13.35 -20.90
N THR A 17 -24.82 14.14 -19.88
CA THR A 17 -24.77 15.60 -19.96
C THR A 17 -23.34 16.07 -19.75
N VAL A 18 -22.96 17.17 -20.39
CA VAL A 18 -21.67 17.82 -20.14
C VAL A 18 -21.92 19.02 -19.24
N GLU A 19 -21.40 18.98 -18.01
CA GLU A 19 -21.44 20.13 -17.09
C GLU A 19 -20.01 20.71 -17.01
N GLY A 20 -19.82 21.91 -17.58
CA GLY A 20 -18.50 22.50 -17.77
C GLY A 20 -17.67 21.70 -18.78
N ASN A 21 -16.52 21.15 -18.34
CA ASN A 21 -15.64 20.28 -19.13
C ASN A 21 -15.69 18.79 -18.72
N LYS A 22 -16.68 18.39 -17.89
CA LYS A 22 -16.75 17.01 -17.37
C LYS A 22 -18.03 16.32 -17.84
N LEU A 23 -17.85 15.10 -18.35
CA LEU A 23 -18.94 14.17 -18.61
C LEU A 23 -19.63 13.80 -17.29
N THR A 24 -20.94 14.00 -17.23
CA THR A 24 -21.78 13.66 -16.08
C THR A 24 -22.91 12.75 -16.56
N THR A 25 -23.19 11.70 -15.78
CA THR A 25 -24.31 10.78 -16.04
C THR A 25 -25.24 10.80 -14.83
N PRO A 26 -26.54 10.47 -15.01
CA PRO A 26 -27.48 10.32 -13.91
C PRO A 26 -26.93 9.42 -12.79
N MET A 27 -26.25 8.33 -13.16
CA MET A 27 -25.60 7.43 -12.19
C MET A 27 -24.53 8.13 -11.36
N ARG A 28 -23.63 8.92 -11.98
CA ARG A 28 -22.61 9.70 -11.25
C ARG A 28 -23.24 10.72 -10.30
N LYS A 29 -24.34 11.36 -10.71
CA LYS A 29 -25.09 12.30 -9.85
C LYS A 29 -25.77 11.58 -8.69
N LEU A 30 -26.35 10.41 -8.92
CA LEU A 30 -26.94 9.57 -7.86
C LEU A 30 -25.88 9.14 -6.84
N ILE A 31 -24.74 8.63 -7.29
CA ILE A 31 -23.62 8.27 -6.39
C ILE A 31 -23.19 9.47 -5.54
N LYS A 32 -23.24 10.69 -6.10
CA LYS A 32 -22.79 11.89 -5.40
C LYS A 32 -23.82 12.46 -4.41
N LYS A 33 -25.11 12.44 -4.77
CA LYS A 33 -26.16 13.15 -4.01
C LYS A 33 -27.12 12.23 -3.27
N PHE A 34 -27.35 11.02 -3.77
CA PHE A 34 -28.37 10.09 -3.27
C PHE A 34 -27.85 8.64 -3.27
N PRO A 35 -26.95 8.28 -2.34
CA PRO A 35 -26.29 6.97 -2.32
C PRO A 35 -27.26 5.80 -2.14
N ASP A 36 -28.31 5.97 -1.32
CA ASP A 36 -29.31 4.92 -1.07
C ASP A 36 -30.10 4.57 -2.35
N VAL A 37 -30.35 5.58 -3.18
CA VAL A 37 -31.01 5.42 -4.47
C VAL A 37 -30.07 4.76 -5.48
N ALA A 38 -28.78 5.09 -5.44
CA ALA A 38 -27.76 4.41 -6.24
C ALA A 38 -27.64 2.91 -5.87
N GLU A 39 -27.78 2.56 -4.60
CA GLU A 39 -27.79 1.16 -4.16
C GLU A 39 -28.99 0.38 -4.73
N GLN A 40 -30.18 0.99 -4.77
CA GLN A 40 -31.34 0.38 -5.42
C GLN A 40 -31.11 0.10 -6.91
N VAL A 41 -30.49 1.04 -7.61
CA VAL A 41 -30.09 0.85 -9.01
C VAL A 41 -29.09 -0.30 -9.15
N PHE A 42 -28.11 -0.42 -8.25
CA PHE A 42 -27.15 -1.52 -8.28
C PHE A 42 -27.78 -2.89 -8.02
N ASN A 43 -28.80 -2.96 -7.18
CA ASN A 43 -29.56 -4.20 -6.99
C ASN A 43 -30.27 -4.62 -8.29
N GLN A 44 -30.85 -3.67 -9.04
CA GLN A 44 -31.51 -3.95 -10.32
C GLN A 44 -30.54 -4.31 -11.46
N CYS A 45 -29.25 -3.95 -11.35
CA CYS A 45 -28.20 -4.35 -12.29
C CYS A 45 -27.72 -5.79 -12.10
N ILE A 46 -28.19 -6.49 -11.06
CA ILE A 46 -27.89 -7.89 -10.82
C ILE A 46 -29.15 -8.71 -11.10
N SER A 47 -29.07 -9.63 -12.04
CA SER A 47 -30.13 -10.60 -12.33
C SER A 47 -29.65 -12.02 -12.07
N ASP A 48 -30.56 -12.91 -11.70
CA ASP A 48 -30.29 -14.33 -11.62
C ASP A 48 -31.01 -15.10 -12.73
N ASN A 49 -30.73 -16.40 -12.84
CA ASN A 49 -31.40 -17.29 -13.79
C ASN A 49 -32.66 -17.95 -13.21
N GLY A 50 -33.20 -17.46 -12.09
CA GLY A 50 -34.40 -17.98 -11.43
C GLY A 50 -34.26 -19.37 -10.79
N LEU A 51 -33.06 -19.97 -10.80
CA LEU A 51 -32.79 -21.24 -10.14
C LEU A 51 -32.63 -21.05 -8.62
N PRO A 52 -32.88 -22.09 -7.80
CA PRO A 52 -32.69 -21.97 -6.36
C PRO A 52 -31.21 -21.67 -6.01
N PRO A 53 -30.92 -20.89 -4.96
CA PRO A 53 -29.56 -20.44 -4.64
C PRO A 53 -28.55 -21.55 -4.35
N LYS A 54 -29.03 -22.78 -4.10
CA LYS A 54 -28.20 -23.97 -3.85
C LYS A 54 -27.95 -24.81 -5.11
N ASP A 55 -28.61 -24.49 -6.23
CA ASP A 55 -28.48 -25.23 -7.47
C ASP A 55 -27.05 -25.09 -8.03
N PRO A 56 -26.37 -26.17 -8.44
CA PRO A 56 -25.05 -26.09 -9.06
C PRO A 56 -25.00 -25.18 -10.30
N GLN A 57 -26.11 -25.04 -11.03
CA GLN A 57 -26.25 -24.20 -12.21
C GLN A 57 -26.79 -22.79 -11.91
N PHE A 58 -27.02 -22.45 -10.63
CA PHE A 58 -27.41 -21.09 -10.25
C PHE A 58 -26.40 -20.09 -10.79
N LYS A 59 -26.89 -19.08 -11.50
CA LYS A 59 -26.07 -18.10 -12.22
C LYS A 59 -26.54 -16.70 -11.87
N ILE A 60 -25.59 -15.85 -11.55
CA ILE A 60 -25.79 -14.42 -11.32
C ILE A 60 -25.18 -13.68 -12.49
N THR A 61 -25.94 -12.81 -13.14
CA THR A 61 -25.48 -11.94 -14.21
C THR A 61 -25.40 -10.51 -13.67
N CYS A 62 -24.21 -9.92 -13.76
CA CYS A 62 -23.93 -8.56 -13.32
C CYS A 62 -23.75 -7.66 -14.53
N SER A 63 -24.58 -6.61 -14.64
CA SER A 63 -24.44 -5.57 -15.65
C SER A 63 -23.69 -4.37 -15.09
N TYR A 64 -22.58 -4.03 -15.73
CA TYR A 64 -21.69 -2.91 -15.38
C TYR A 64 -21.92 -1.66 -16.24
N GLU A 65 -22.94 -1.67 -17.10
CA GLU A 65 -23.24 -0.62 -18.09
C GLU A 65 -23.18 0.82 -17.51
N PHE A 66 -23.72 1.04 -16.31
CA PHE A 66 -23.77 2.36 -15.67
C PHE A 66 -22.51 2.72 -14.85
N LEU A 67 -21.65 1.74 -14.55
CA LEU A 67 -20.37 1.94 -13.85
C LEU A 67 -19.21 2.13 -14.84
N GLU A 68 -19.28 1.45 -16.00
CA GLU A 68 -18.33 1.53 -17.12
C GLU A 68 -18.92 2.38 -18.27
N ASP A 69 -19.45 3.55 -17.93
CA ASP A 69 -20.19 4.44 -18.85
C ASP A 69 -19.31 5.09 -19.94
N THR A 70 -17.98 4.97 -19.86
CA THR A 70 -17.03 5.65 -20.75
C THR A 70 -17.11 5.18 -22.21
N PHE A 71 -17.33 3.88 -22.40
CA PHE A 71 -17.42 3.27 -23.73
C PHE A 71 -18.83 2.77 -24.02
N ALA A 72 -19.82 3.19 -23.23
CA ALA A 72 -21.19 2.77 -23.40
C ALA A 72 -21.77 3.38 -24.70
N PRO A 73 -22.55 2.62 -25.50
CA PRO A 73 -23.06 3.09 -26.79
C PRO A 73 -23.96 4.32 -26.72
N TRP A 74 -24.70 4.47 -25.62
CA TRP A 74 -25.61 5.60 -25.35
C TRP A 74 -24.91 6.83 -24.80
N CYS A 75 -23.64 6.70 -24.42
CA CYS A 75 -22.84 7.84 -24.01
C CYS A 75 -22.31 8.49 -25.29
N THR A 76 -23.05 9.43 -25.87
CA THR A 76 -22.65 10.20 -27.06
C THR A 76 -22.83 11.68 -26.79
N ILE A 77 -21.84 12.49 -27.12
CA ILE A 77 -21.92 13.94 -26.90
C ILE A 77 -22.50 14.56 -28.19
N SER A 78 -23.69 15.13 -28.08
CA SER A 78 -24.27 15.99 -29.11
C SER A 78 -23.68 17.39 -28.94
N THR A 79 -22.73 17.76 -29.79
CA THR A 79 -22.34 19.17 -29.97
C THR A 79 -23.38 19.85 -30.86
N ASP A 80 -23.73 21.12 -30.58
CA ASP A 80 -24.73 21.97 -31.29
C ASP A 80 -24.55 22.09 -32.81
N SER A 81 -23.54 21.45 -33.40
CA SER A 81 -23.28 21.37 -34.83
C SER A 81 -23.46 19.95 -35.38
N ASN A 82 -24.68 19.38 -35.33
CA ASN A 82 -25.16 18.19 -36.09
C ASN A 82 -24.19 16.98 -36.29
N LYS A 83 -23.13 16.86 -35.49
CA LYS A 83 -22.15 15.79 -35.55
C LYS A 83 -22.24 14.99 -34.26
N GLN A 84 -22.81 13.80 -34.37
CA GLN A 84 -22.75 12.82 -33.29
C GLN A 84 -21.29 12.39 -33.09
N GLN A 85 -20.71 12.77 -31.96
CA GLN A 85 -19.32 12.46 -31.63
C GLN A 85 -19.29 11.50 -30.45
N TYR A 86 -18.78 10.29 -30.70
CA TYR A 86 -18.49 9.33 -29.62
C TYR A 86 -17.51 9.97 -28.62
N PRO A 87 -17.61 9.68 -27.31
CA PRO A 87 -16.71 10.20 -26.28
C PRO A 87 -15.24 9.93 -26.64
N SER A 88 -14.96 8.82 -27.34
CA SER A 88 -13.62 8.50 -27.85
C SER A 88 -13.06 9.55 -28.83
N LYS A 89 -13.91 10.21 -29.62
CA LYS A 89 -13.50 11.28 -30.53
C LYS A 89 -13.37 12.64 -29.83
N LEU A 90 -14.02 12.88 -28.69
CA LEU A 90 -13.66 14.03 -27.83
C LEU A 90 -12.37 13.77 -27.05
N LEU A 91 -12.13 12.50 -26.70
CA LEU A 91 -10.84 11.99 -26.22
C LEU A 91 -9.69 12.23 -27.22
N GLU A 92 -10.00 12.48 -28.50
CA GLU A 92 -9.03 12.69 -29.58
C GLU A 92 -9.02 14.14 -30.12
N ASN A 93 -10.19 14.78 -30.29
CA ASN A 93 -10.34 16.09 -30.93
C ASN A 93 -10.42 17.30 -29.99
N SER A 94 -10.49 17.14 -28.66
CA SER A 94 -10.79 18.27 -27.75
C SER A 94 -9.77 19.42 -27.73
N TYR A 95 -8.57 19.32 -28.33
CA TYR A 95 -7.66 20.48 -28.45
C TYR A 95 -6.77 20.40 -29.70
N ARG A 96 -7.37 20.52 -30.88
CA ARG A 96 -6.64 20.89 -32.11
C ARG A 96 -6.70 22.40 -32.40
N THR A 97 -7.27 23.21 -31.51
CA THR A 97 -7.38 24.65 -31.71
C THR A 97 -6.66 25.43 -30.61
N SER A 98 -5.53 26.00 -31.03
CA SER A 98 -4.89 27.23 -30.56
C SER A 98 -3.66 27.12 -29.61
N PHE A 99 -2.54 27.63 -30.15
CA PHE A 99 -1.33 28.23 -29.53
C PHE A 99 -0.31 27.36 -28.79
N PHE A 100 0.75 26.92 -29.49
CA PHE A 100 2.07 27.60 -29.47
C PHE A 100 3.04 26.87 -30.43
N SER A 101 3.30 27.51 -31.56
CA SER A 101 4.39 27.20 -32.46
C SER A 101 5.73 27.61 -31.82
N ILE A 102 6.72 26.72 -31.95
CA ILE A 102 8.18 26.97 -31.84
C ILE A 102 8.75 26.85 -30.40
N PHE A 103 9.51 25.76 -30.19
CA PHE A 103 10.22 25.23 -28.99
C PHE A 103 9.48 24.22 -28.06
N SER A 104 10.08 23.01 -27.89
CA SER A 104 9.83 21.95 -26.86
C SER A 104 8.81 20.80 -27.11
N GLY A 105 8.85 20.14 -28.28
CA GLY A 105 7.82 19.20 -28.78
C GLY A 105 7.60 17.82 -28.09
N ILE A 106 8.46 17.32 -27.19
CA ILE A 106 8.27 15.98 -26.58
C ILE A 106 7.69 16.04 -25.16
N ARG A 107 8.12 17.01 -24.35
CA ARG A 107 7.72 17.13 -22.93
C ARG A 107 6.27 17.58 -22.77
N THR A 108 5.79 18.47 -23.64
CA THR A 108 4.45 19.06 -23.58
C THR A 108 3.36 18.06 -23.97
N ARG A 109 3.59 17.24 -25.00
CA ARG A 109 2.61 16.24 -25.47
C ARG A 109 2.37 15.13 -24.44
N PHE A 110 3.42 14.68 -23.76
CA PHE A 110 3.32 13.70 -22.67
C PHE A 110 2.55 14.29 -21.47
N LEU A 111 2.92 15.48 -21.01
CA LEU A 111 2.28 16.15 -19.87
C LEU A 111 0.79 16.41 -20.14
N VAL A 112 0.44 16.93 -21.31
CA VAL A 112 -0.97 17.18 -21.69
C VAL A 112 -1.77 15.88 -21.80
N ASN A 113 -1.22 14.84 -22.42
CA ASN A 113 -1.88 13.54 -22.51
C ASN A 113 -2.08 12.89 -21.14
N TRP A 114 -1.13 13.07 -20.23
CA TRP A 114 -1.19 12.51 -18.89
C TRP A 114 -2.17 13.28 -17.98
N MET A 115 -2.24 14.61 -18.09
CA MET A 115 -3.20 15.46 -17.36
C MET A 115 -4.64 15.11 -17.77
N ARG A 116 -4.90 15.00 -19.09
CA ARG A 116 -6.19 14.54 -19.66
C ARG A 116 -6.63 13.18 -19.13
N LYS A 117 -5.67 12.26 -19.04
CA LYS A 117 -5.87 10.92 -18.48
C LYS A 117 -6.14 10.96 -16.97
N ASN A 118 -5.67 12.00 -16.25
CA ASN A 118 -5.91 12.18 -14.81
C ASN A 118 -7.34 12.64 -14.55
N ASP A 119 -7.84 13.60 -15.33
CA ASP A 119 -9.24 14.06 -15.24
C ASP A 119 -10.23 12.92 -15.47
N PHE A 120 -9.90 12.01 -16.39
CA PHE A 120 -10.68 10.79 -16.62
C PHE A 120 -10.77 9.89 -15.38
N LYS A 121 -9.63 9.60 -14.73
CA LYS A 121 -9.59 8.83 -13.47
C LYS A 121 -10.43 9.51 -12.39
N GLN A 122 -10.32 10.83 -12.26
CA GLN A 122 -11.05 11.58 -11.24
C GLN A 122 -12.56 11.64 -11.49
N ASN A 123 -12.99 11.49 -12.74
CA ASN A 123 -14.40 11.51 -13.12
C ASN A 123 -15.06 10.11 -13.12
N HIS A 124 -14.31 9.04 -12.84
CA HIS A 124 -14.84 7.67 -12.85
C HIS A 124 -15.86 7.45 -11.71
N PRO A 125 -16.99 6.73 -11.92
CA PRO A 125 -18.00 6.47 -10.88
C PRO A 125 -17.42 5.89 -9.57
N LEU A 126 -16.54 4.89 -9.67
CA LEU A 126 -15.81 4.34 -8.52
C LEU A 126 -15.00 5.37 -7.74
N LYS A 127 -14.44 6.39 -8.40
CA LYS A 127 -13.67 7.43 -7.74
C LYS A 127 -14.57 8.37 -6.93
N PHE A 128 -15.78 8.67 -7.41
CA PHE A 128 -16.78 9.40 -6.63
C PHE A 128 -17.23 8.64 -5.40
N MET A 129 -17.43 7.31 -5.50
CA MET A 129 -17.75 6.49 -4.32
C MET A 129 -16.65 6.57 -3.25
N VAL A 130 -15.39 6.56 -3.69
CA VAL A 130 -14.22 6.69 -2.80
C VAL A 130 -14.14 8.08 -2.17
N GLN A 131 -14.31 9.14 -2.96
CA GLN A 131 -14.18 10.53 -2.51
C GLN A 131 -15.26 10.91 -1.49
N ASN A 132 -16.48 10.37 -1.66
CA ASN A 132 -17.59 10.64 -0.76
C ASN A 132 -17.69 9.63 0.40
N GLU A 133 -16.70 8.75 0.55
CA GLU A 133 -16.64 7.73 1.61
C GLU A 133 -17.91 6.85 1.73
N HIS A 134 -18.60 6.58 0.63
CA HIS A 134 -19.80 5.75 0.62
C HIS A 134 -19.46 4.25 0.77
N THR A 135 -19.17 3.84 2.00
CA THR A 135 -18.62 2.52 2.33
C THR A 135 -19.52 1.36 1.89
N ASP A 136 -20.84 1.55 1.96
CA ASP A 136 -21.82 0.53 1.62
C ASP A 136 -21.94 0.32 0.10
N LEU A 137 -21.86 1.40 -0.68
CA LEU A 137 -21.78 1.33 -2.15
C LEU A 137 -20.50 0.61 -2.62
N LEU A 138 -19.34 0.92 -2.03
CA LEU A 138 -18.08 0.23 -2.37
C LEU A 138 -18.11 -1.28 -2.04
N CYS A 139 -18.79 -1.64 -0.97
CA CYS A 139 -18.92 -3.03 -0.55
C CYS A 139 -20.07 -3.77 -1.24
N HIS A 140 -20.83 -3.09 -2.11
CA HIS A 140 -21.92 -3.70 -2.83
C HIS A 140 -21.39 -4.87 -3.71
N PRO A 141 -22.13 -5.99 -3.83
CA PRO A 141 -21.72 -7.13 -4.63
C PRO A 141 -21.36 -6.77 -6.08
N LEU A 142 -22.15 -5.90 -6.72
CA LEU A 142 -21.90 -5.41 -8.09
C LEU A 142 -20.51 -4.77 -8.23
N VAL A 143 -20.18 -3.82 -7.36
CA VAL A 143 -18.90 -3.10 -7.37
C VAL A 143 -17.75 -4.04 -7.04
N THR A 144 -17.97 -4.99 -6.14
CA THR A 144 -16.97 -6.01 -5.79
C THR A 144 -16.67 -6.94 -6.98
N TYR A 145 -17.68 -7.38 -7.72
CA TYR A 145 -17.48 -8.20 -8.93
C TYR A 145 -16.80 -7.40 -10.05
N LEU A 146 -17.19 -6.13 -10.25
CA LEU A 146 -16.52 -5.24 -11.19
C LEU A 146 -15.03 -5.09 -10.87
N LEU A 147 -14.70 -4.83 -9.61
CA LEU A 147 -13.32 -4.72 -9.15
C LEU A 147 -12.54 -6.03 -9.32
N ARG A 148 -13.18 -7.17 -9.07
CA ARG A 148 -12.59 -8.50 -9.34
C ARG A 148 -12.27 -8.67 -10.82
N CYS A 149 -13.19 -8.29 -11.70
CA CYS A 149 -13.00 -8.36 -13.15
C CYS A 149 -11.83 -7.46 -13.59
N LYS A 150 -11.84 -6.18 -13.21
CA LYS A 150 -10.74 -5.24 -13.52
C LYS A 150 -9.39 -5.70 -12.99
N TRP A 151 -9.38 -6.23 -11.76
CA TRP A 151 -8.18 -6.81 -11.15
C TRP A 151 -7.67 -8.02 -11.96
N SER A 152 -8.53 -8.98 -12.27
CA SER A 152 -8.14 -10.19 -13.01
C SER A 152 -7.67 -9.90 -14.43
N CYS A 153 -8.21 -8.85 -15.05
CA CYS A 153 -7.91 -8.49 -16.42
C CYS A 153 -6.52 -7.83 -16.55
N CYS A 154 -6.27 -6.78 -15.76
CA CYS A 154 -5.06 -5.95 -15.90
C CYS A 154 -4.33 -5.71 -14.58
N GLY A 155 -5.07 -5.38 -13.51
CA GLY A 155 -4.48 -4.94 -12.24
C GLY A 155 -3.54 -5.98 -11.62
N ARG A 156 -3.89 -7.26 -11.75
CA ARG A 156 -3.12 -8.40 -11.25
C ARG A 156 -1.71 -8.44 -11.85
N TYR A 157 -1.60 -8.32 -13.17
CA TYR A 157 -0.32 -8.43 -13.86
C TYR A 157 0.60 -7.25 -13.53
N ALA A 158 0.06 -6.03 -13.52
CA ALA A 158 0.83 -4.83 -13.18
C ALA A 158 1.32 -4.83 -11.72
N TYR A 159 0.50 -5.35 -10.79
CA TYR A 159 0.91 -5.48 -9.40
C TYR A 159 1.97 -6.56 -9.21
N TYR A 160 1.75 -7.77 -9.74
CA TYR A 160 2.69 -8.87 -9.54
C TYR A 160 4.00 -8.67 -10.31
N SER A 161 4.01 -8.00 -11.46
CA SER A 161 5.25 -7.65 -12.15
C SER A 161 6.09 -6.70 -11.29
N ARG A 162 5.46 -5.69 -10.68
CA ARG A 162 6.15 -4.80 -9.75
C ARG A 162 6.65 -5.53 -8.51
N LEU A 163 5.83 -6.40 -7.93
CA LEU A 163 6.22 -7.22 -6.77
C LEU A 163 7.43 -8.11 -7.12
N PHE A 164 7.40 -8.74 -8.29
CA PHE A 164 8.49 -9.59 -8.77
C PHE A 164 9.79 -8.81 -8.98
N LEU A 165 9.74 -7.63 -9.62
CA LEU A 165 10.91 -6.76 -9.76
C LEU A 165 11.49 -6.34 -8.40
N TYR A 166 10.63 -6.03 -7.43
CA TYR A 166 11.06 -5.70 -6.08
C TYR A 166 11.71 -6.90 -5.37
N MET A 167 11.17 -8.11 -5.55
CA MET A 167 11.74 -9.34 -4.99
C MET A 167 13.12 -9.66 -5.57
N ILE A 168 13.32 -9.44 -6.88
CA ILE A 168 14.63 -9.55 -7.51
C ILE A 168 15.60 -8.56 -6.88
N PHE A 169 15.20 -7.28 -6.80
CA PHE A 169 16.01 -6.25 -6.13
C PHE A 169 16.37 -6.66 -4.69
N LEU A 170 15.39 -7.12 -3.92
CA LEU A 170 15.55 -7.55 -2.53
C LEU A 170 16.53 -8.73 -2.41
N LEU A 171 16.43 -9.75 -3.27
CA LEU A 171 17.35 -10.88 -3.29
C LEU A 171 18.79 -10.42 -3.54
N PHE A 172 19.01 -9.59 -4.55
CA PHE A 172 20.35 -9.15 -4.93
C PHE A 172 20.96 -8.17 -3.93
N ILE A 173 20.21 -7.23 -3.35
CA ILE A 173 20.75 -6.31 -2.33
C ILE A 173 21.11 -7.05 -1.04
N ASN A 174 20.28 -8.00 -0.58
CA ASN A 174 20.58 -8.81 0.59
C ASN A 174 21.80 -9.70 0.34
N GLY A 175 21.82 -10.40 -0.81
CA GLY A 175 22.95 -11.22 -1.22
C GLY A 175 24.24 -10.40 -1.30
N TYR A 176 24.21 -9.23 -1.94
CA TYR A 176 25.34 -8.34 -2.04
C TYR A 176 25.82 -7.82 -0.68
N ALA A 177 24.93 -7.35 0.19
CA ALA A 177 25.30 -6.80 1.50
C ALA A 177 25.88 -7.86 2.46
N LEU A 178 25.29 -9.05 2.50
CA LEU A 178 25.74 -10.14 3.39
C LEU A 178 27.08 -10.73 2.92
N THR A 179 27.23 -10.97 1.61
CA THR A 179 28.49 -11.50 1.04
C THR A 179 29.61 -10.47 1.10
N LEU A 180 29.31 -9.17 0.95
CA LEU A 180 30.32 -8.13 1.10
C LEU A 180 30.83 -8.07 2.55
N ARG A 181 29.95 -8.21 3.55
CA ARG A 181 30.35 -8.21 4.98
C ARG A 181 31.27 -9.38 5.33
N SER A 182 30.93 -10.60 4.91
CA SER A 182 31.70 -11.80 5.28
C SER A 182 33.12 -11.78 4.70
N ASN A 183 33.31 -11.20 3.52
CA ASN A 183 34.60 -11.19 2.83
C ASN A 183 35.53 -10.06 3.28
N LEU A 184 35.03 -9.08 4.04
CA LEU A 184 35.84 -7.96 4.53
C LEU A 184 36.55 -8.28 5.85
N TYR A 185 36.16 -9.33 6.56
CA TYR A 185 36.71 -9.63 7.88
C TYR A 185 37.09 -11.11 7.95
N GLN A 186 38.40 -11.38 7.96
CA GLN A 186 38.94 -12.73 8.15
C GLN A 186 39.53 -12.83 9.56
N LEU A 187 39.25 -13.93 10.25
CA LEU A 187 39.90 -14.27 11.51
C LEU A 187 41.28 -14.82 11.19
N ASN A 188 42.35 -14.14 11.62
CA ASN A 188 43.64 -14.80 11.72
C ASN A 188 43.55 -15.84 12.83
N THR A 189 43.95 -17.06 12.54
CA THR A 189 43.94 -18.17 13.51
C THR A 189 44.92 -17.98 14.67
N ASN A 190 45.78 -16.95 14.59
CA ASN A 190 46.88 -16.75 15.55
C ASN A 190 46.73 -15.45 16.37
N GLU A 191 45.76 -14.58 16.07
CA GLU A 191 45.48 -13.36 16.84
C GLU A 191 43.97 -13.05 16.83
N THR A 192 43.40 -12.65 17.97
CA THR A 192 41.99 -12.24 18.12
C THR A 192 41.67 -10.88 17.49
N VAL A 193 42.41 -10.47 16.45
CA VAL A 193 42.26 -9.15 15.82
C VAL A 193 41.65 -9.32 14.43
N LEU A 194 40.53 -8.61 14.21
CA LEU A 194 39.73 -8.67 12.99
C LEU A 194 40.17 -7.56 12.02
N TYR A 195 41.11 -7.85 11.12
CA TYR A 195 41.60 -6.86 10.14
C TYR A 195 40.73 -6.86 8.88
N CYS A 196 40.57 -5.68 8.28
CA CYS A 196 39.85 -5.54 7.03
C CYS A 196 40.79 -5.56 5.83
N GLN A 197 40.71 -6.59 5.00
CA GLN A 197 41.56 -6.74 3.82
C GLN A 197 40.80 -6.46 2.51
N PRO A 198 41.47 -5.86 1.51
CA PRO A 198 40.88 -5.66 0.20
C PRO A 198 40.65 -7.01 -0.52
N ILE A 199 39.51 -7.14 -1.21
CA ILE A 199 39.06 -8.36 -1.94
C ILE A 199 40.10 -8.86 -2.97
N HIS A 200 40.99 -7.98 -3.44
CA HIS A 200 42.06 -8.32 -4.38
C HIS A 200 43.26 -9.02 -3.73
N ALA A 201 43.43 -8.91 -2.41
CA ALA A 201 44.51 -9.57 -1.67
C ALA A 201 44.14 -10.98 -1.17
N VAL A 202 42.89 -11.41 -1.36
CA VAL A 202 42.36 -12.65 -0.79
C VAL A 202 41.97 -13.66 -1.90
N SER A 203 42.38 -14.90 -1.70
CA SER A 203 41.98 -16.11 -2.44
C SER A 203 40.53 -16.51 -2.15
N VAL A 204 39.59 -15.57 -2.31
CA VAL A 204 38.16 -15.85 -2.18
C VAL A 204 37.75 -16.81 -3.31
N SER A 205 36.98 -17.85 -2.96
CA SER A 205 36.40 -18.80 -3.91
C SER A 205 35.79 -18.10 -5.13
N SER A 206 36.20 -18.52 -6.33
CA SER A 206 35.82 -17.92 -7.62
C SER A 206 34.30 -17.81 -7.79
N SER A 207 33.53 -18.73 -7.20
CA SER A 207 32.06 -18.73 -7.22
C SER A 207 31.43 -17.51 -6.52
N VAL A 208 32.08 -16.99 -5.47
CA VAL A 208 31.59 -15.82 -4.72
C VAL A 208 31.87 -14.53 -5.50
N LYS A 209 33.06 -14.41 -6.10
CA LYS A 209 33.40 -13.30 -6.99
C LYS A 209 32.48 -13.25 -8.22
N PHE A 210 32.11 -14.42 -8.75
CA PHE A 210 31.15 -14.56 -9.85
C PHE A 210 29.73 -14.10 -9.46
N PHE A 211 29.34 -14.15 -8.19
CA PHE A 211 28.03 -13.65 -7.75
C PHE A 211 28.05 -12.15 -7.42
N VAL A 212 29.06 -11.67 -6.69
CA VAL A 212 29.12 -10.29 -6.16
C VAL A 212 29.21 -9.24 -7.26
N ASN A 213 30.06 -9.46 -8.27
CA ASN A 213 30.27 -8.50 -9.35
C ASN A 213 29.01 -8.25 -10.20
N PRO A 214 28.34 -9.28 -10.77
CA PRO A 214 27.10 -9.04 -11.51
C PRO A 214 25.96 -8.57 -10.60
N ALA A 215 25.86 -9.05 -9.36
CA ALA A 215 24.85 -8.59 -8.41
C ALA A 215 24.94 -7.07 -8.17
N ARG A 216 26.15 -6.51 -8.05
CA ARG A 216 26.37 -5.06 -7.92
C ARG A 216 25.79 -4.29 -9.10
N TYR A 217 26.14 -4.66 -10.33
CA TYR A 217 25.66 -3.98 -11.53
C TYR A 217 24.15 -4.12 -11.68
N LEU A 218 23.61 -5.30 -11.38
CA LEU A 218 22.18 -5.57 -11.43
C LEU A 218 21.41 -4.69 -10.43
N VAL A 219 21.90 -4.55 -9.19
CA VAL A 219 21.32 -3.64 -8.19
C VAL A 219 21.35 -2.19 -8.68
N ILE A 220 22.47 -1.72 -9.26
CA ILE A 220 22.59 -0.36 -9.80
C ILE A 220 21.58 -0.12 -10.93
N ILE A 221 21.43 -1.08 -11.83
CA ILE A 221 20.47 -1.01 -12.96
C ILE A 221 19.04 -0.97 -12.43
N LEU A 222 18.67 -1.87 -11.52
CA LEU A 222 17.32 -1.91 -10.93
C LEU A 222 16.98 -0.66 -10.13
N CYS A 223 17.92 -0.17 -9.32
CA CYS A 223 17.75 1.07 -8.56
C CYS A 223 17.59 2.27 -9.50
N SER A 224 18.46 2.40 -10.51
CA SER A 224 18.40 3.52 -11.47
C SER A 224 17.10 3.52 -12.26
N LEU A 225 16.64 2.35 -12.74
CA LEU A 225 15.35 2.21 -13.42
C LEU A 225 14.20 2.59 -12.50
N SER A 226 14.19 2.07 -11.27
CA SER A 226 13.11 2.31 -10.30
C SER A 226 13.05 3.77 -9.85
N LEU A 227 14.21 4.40 -9.61
CA LEU A 227 14.33 5.82 -9.32
C LEU A 227 13.89 6.68 -10.49
N GLY A 228 14.26 6.31 -11.73
CA GLY A 228 13.79 7.01 -12.93
C GLY A 228 12.26 6.98 -13.05
N ILE A 229 11.64 5.83 -12.81
CA ILE A 229 10.18 5.68 -12.80
C ILE A 229 9.52 6.54 -11.71
N GLU A 230 10.09 6.55 -10.50
CA GLU A 230 9.57 7.37 -9.39
C GLU A 230 9.80 8.87 -9.61
N PHE A 231 10.92 9.26 -10.22
CA PHE A 231 11.20 10.64 -10.61
C PHE A 231 10.20 11.14 -11.66
N VAL A 232 9.87 10.32 -12.67
CA VAL A 232 8.81 10.67 -13.63
C VAL A 232 7.49 10.91 -12.91
N LYS A 233 7.11 10.05 -11.95
CA LYS A 233 5.87 10.24 -11.15
C LYS A 233 5.91 11.52 -10.33
N LEU A 234 7.05 11.82 -9.69
CA LEU A 234 7.25 13.05 -8.92
C LEU A 234 7.09 14.31 -9.80
N LEU A 235 7.65 14.30 -11.01
CA LEU A 235 7.49 15.39 -11.97
C LEU A 235 6.05 15.57 -12.44
N THR A 236 5.24 14.51 -12.41
CA THR A 236 3.88 14.58 -12.94
C THR A 236 2.84 14.99 -11.89
N ASP A 237 2.95 14.51 -10.65
CA ASP A 237 2.04 14.84 -9.53
C ASP A 237 2.85 15.22 -8.25
N PRO A 238 3.57 16.36 -8.20
CA PRO A 238 4.47 16.66 -7.08
C PRO A 238 3.75 16.84 -5.73
N TYR A 239 2.60 17.54 -5.72
CA TYR A 239 1.88 17.88 -4.49
C TYR A 239 1.17 16.70 -3.82
N HIS A 240 0.84 15.65 -4.57
CA HIS A 240 0.14 14.46 -4.04
C HIS A 240 1.07 13.25 -3.88
N TYR A 241 2.39 13.43 -4.11
CA TYR A 241 3.36 12.34 -4.11
C TYR A 241 3.81 11.91 -2.70
N ILE A 242 3.80 12.83 -1.73
CA ILE A 242 4.40 12.61 -0.40
C ILE A 242 3.50 11.71 0.44
N HIS A 243 3.80 10.41 0.41
CA HIS A 243 3.23 9.41 1.30
C HIS A 243 4.34 8.53 1.88
N ILE A 244 4.21 8.13 3.15
CA ILE A 244 5.23 7.38 3.91
C ILE A 244 5.75 6.16 3.11
N HIS A 245 4.87 5.37 2.52
CA HIS A 245 5.26 4.20 1.73
C HIS A 245 6.13 4.52 0.50
N ARG A 246 5.95 5.69 -0.13
CA ARG A 246 6.78 6.14 -1.24
C ARG A 246 8.12 6.65 -0.77
N VAL A 247 8.12 7.39 0.34
CA VAL A 247 9.35 7.92 0.96
C VAL A 247 10.28 6.78 1.40
N VAL A 248 9.73 5.76 2.06
CA VAL A 248 10.50 4.58 2.49
C VAL A 248 11.07 3.81 1.30
N GLU A 249 10.28 3.60 0.24
CA GLU A 249 10.74 2.93 -0.98
C GLU A 249 11.82 3.74 -1.71
N LEU A 250 11.63 5.06 -1.83
CA LEU A 250 12.61 5.98 -2.42
C LEU A 250 13.91 5.98 -1.61
N ALA A 251 13.83 6.10 -0.29
CA ALA A 251 14.99 6.06 0.60
C ALA A 251 15.73 4.72 0.47
N ALA A 252 15.02 3.59 0.38
CA ALA A 252 15.64 2.28 0.14
C ALA A 252 16.43 2.25 -1.17
N TYR A 253 15.88 2.75 -2.27
CA TYR A 253 16.59 2.77 -3.56
C TYR A 253 17.78 3.75 -3.56
N ILE A 254 17.64 4.95 -2.98
CA ILE A 254 18.73 5.94 -2.90
C ILE A 254 19.88 5.38 -2.06
N CYS A 255 19.59 4.87 -0.85
CA CYS A 255 20.61 4.29 0.02
C CYS A 255 21.27 3.06 -0.64
N SER A 256 20.49 2.21 -1.30
CA SER A 256 21.02 1.05 -2.05
C SER A 256 21.91 1.47 -3.22
N LEU A 257 21.55 2.53 -3.94
CA LEU A 257 22.37 3.08 -5.02
C LEU A 257 23.70 3.60 -4.47
N ILE A 258 23.68 4.40 -3.40
CA ILE A 258 24.90 4.93 -2.76
C ILE A 258 25.82 3.80 -2.28
N TYR A 259 25.24 2.75 -1.68
CA TYR A 259 25.98 1.60 -1.19
C TYR A 259 26.56 0.74 -2.31
N ALA A 260 25.84 0.58 -3.43
CA ALA A 260 26.30 -0.20 -4.57
C ALA A 260 27.32 0.57 -5.43
N THR A 261 27.17 1.89 -5.61
CA THR A 261 28.10 2.70 -6.41
C THR A 261 29.42 2.91 -5.68
N GLN A 262 29.43 2.86 -4.33
CA GLN A 262 30.61 3.07 -3.50
C GLN A 262 31.25 4.43 -3.85
N PHE A 263 30.61 5.51 -3.40
CA PHE A 263 31.07 6.88 -3.63
C PHE A 263 32.55 6.99 -3.27
N LYS A 264 33.41 7.21 -4.27
CA LYS A 264 34.83 7.45 -4.06
C LYS A 264 34.97 8.88 -3.52
N PRO A 265 35.38 9.12 -2.27
CA PRO A 265 35.95 10.41 -1.94
C PRO A 265 37.17 10.61 -2.84
N PHE A 266 37.31 11.81 -3.40
CA PHE A 266 38.19 12.16 -4.52
C PHE A 266 39.69 11.96 -4.27
N ASP A 267 40.11 11.43 -3.10
CA ASP A 267 41.53 11.48 -2.72
C ASP A 267 42.00 10.39 -1.72
N SER A 268 41.49 9.16 -1.79
CA SER A 268 42.10 8.09 -0.97
C SER A 268 42.07 6.71 -1.62
N ASP A 269 43.16 5.99 -1.40
CA ASP A 269 43.41 4.64 -1.87
C ASP A 269 42.20 3.71 -1.71
N VAL A 270 42.02 2.89 -2.74
CA VAL A 270 40.87 2.02 -3.05
C VAL A 270 40.45 1.06 -1.90
N SER A 271 41.27 0.93 -0.85
CA SER A 271 41.08 0.06 0.30
C SER A 271 40.27 0.67 1.47
N SER A 272 40.18 2.00 1.60
CA SER A 272 39.68 2.63 2.84
C SER A 272 38.15 2.58 3.03
N PHE A 273 37.37 2.90 1.99
CA PHE A 273 35.90 3.05 2.15
C PHE A 273 35.20 1.72 2.47
N ARG A 274 35.68 0.61 1.91
CA ARG A 274 35.08 -0.73 2.10
C ARG A 274 35.11 -1.18 3.55
N CYS A 275 36.10 -0.71 4.29
CA CYS A 275 36.34 -1.02 5.70
C CYS A 275 35.79 0.06 6.65
N SER A 276 35.12 1.09 6.11
CA SER A 276 34.59 2.18 6.92
C SER A 276 33.40 1.72 7.76
N TYR A 277 33.36 2.19 9.01
CA TYR A 277 32.21 2.04 9.90
C TYR A 277 30.91 2.53 9.24
N LEU A 278 30.99 3.59 8.44
CA LEU A 278 29.86 4.15 7.69
C LEU A 278 29.27 3.14 6.69
N GLN A 279 30.12 2.41 5.97
CA GLN A 279 29.66 1.40 5.02
C GLN A 279 28.94 0.25 5.73
N ARG A 280 29.44 -0.19 6.90
CA ARG A 280 28.79 -1.23 7.70
C ARG A 280 27.43 -0.76 8.24
N GLN A 281 27.36 0.48 8.74
CA GLN A 281 26.09 1.08 9.18
C GLN A 281 25.09 1.17 8.03
N LEU A 282 25.52 1.66 6.86
CA LEU A 282 24.69 1.75 5.67
C LEU A 282 24.20 0.37 5.22
N GLY A 283 25.06 -0.65 5.21
CA GLY A 283 24.66 -2.01 4.84
C GLY A 283 23.55 -2.57 5.73
N GLY A 284 23.66 -2.39 7.06
CA GLY A 284 22.60 -2.76 8.00
C GLY A 284 21.31 -1.97 7.77
N ALA A 285 21.42 -0.65 7.64
CA ALA A 285 20.28 0.22 7.40
C ALA A 285 19.55 -0.12 6.09
N ILE A 286 20.27 -0.42 5.01
CA ILE A 286 19.67 -0.74 3.70
C ILE A 286 18.91 -2.06 3.72
N VAL A 287 19.48 -3.10 4.34
CA VAL A 287 18.79 -4.39 4.50
C VAL A 287 17.49 -4.17 5.28
N THR A 288 17.55 -3.50 6.43
CA THR A 288 16.33 -3.22 7.22
C THR A 288 15.30 -2.38 6.46
N LEU A 289 15.73 -1.30 5.79
CA LEU A 289 14.86 -0.39 5.07
C LEU A 289 14.22 -1.04 3.83
N SER A 290 14.94 -1.91 3.12
CA SER A 290 14.40 -2.67 1.99
C SER A 290 13.34 -3.69 2.41
N TRP A 291 13.51 -4.36 3.55
CA TRP A 291 12.47 -5.23 4.11
C TRP A 291 11.26 -4.45 4.62
N LEU A 292 11.46 -3.29 5.24
CA LEU A 292 10.35 -2.39 5.61
C LEU A 292 9.59 -1.90 4.36
N GLY A 293 10.31 -1.53 3.30
CA GLY A 293 9.72 -1.19 2.00
C GLY A 293 8.89 -2.33 1.41
N PHE A 294 9.37 -3.57 1.52
CA PHE A 294 8.63 -4.76 1.09
C PHE A 294 7.29 -4.92 1.83
N VAL A 295 7.29 -4.79 3.16
CA VAL A 295 6.05 -4.86 3.96
C VAL A 295 5.03 -3.81 3.50
N LEU A 296 5.49 -2.58 3.21
CA LEU A 296 4.62 -1.51 2.72
C LEU A 296 4.09 -1.77 1.29
N LEU A 297 4.83 -2.50 0.45
CA LEU A 297 4.37 -2.94 -0.87
C LEU A 297 3.28 -4.02 -0.77
N MET A 298 3.36 -4.89 0.24
CA MET A 298 2.36 -5.93 0.52
C MET A 298 0.99 -5.37 0.97
N ARG A 299 0.91 -4.08 1.31
CA ARG A 299 -0.33 -3.39 1.70
C ARG A 299 -1.45 -3.48 0.65
N ARG A 300 -1.12 -3.56 -0.63
CA ARG A 300 -2.09 -3.67 -1.74
C ARG A 300 -2.52 -5.11 -2.02
N PHE A 301 -1.91 -6.09 -1.35
CA PHE A 301 -2.21 -7.50 -1.56
C PHE A 301 -3.61 -7.86 -1.02
N PRO A 302 -4.47 -8.59 -1.76
CA PRO A 302 -5.86 -8.82 -1.38
C PRO A 302 -6.05 -9.48 0.00
N LYS A 303 -5.18 -10.44 0.36
CA LYS A 303 -5.27 -11.20 1.63
C LYS A 303 -4.46 -10.56 2.76
N LEU A 304 -3.14 -10.44 2.57
CA LEU A 304 -2.23 -9.90 3.60
C LEU A 304 -2.33 -8.38 3.77
N GLY A 305 -2.75 -7.65 2.74
CA GLY A 305 -2.77 -6.19 2.77
C GLY A 305 -3.68 -5.59 3.82
N ILE A 306 -4.77 -6.28 4.21
CA ILE A 306 -5.64 -5.82 5.31
C ILE A 306 -4.85 -5.71 6.61
N TYR A 307 -4.05 -6.73 6.94
CA TYR A 307 -3.26 -6.75 8.17
C TYR A 307 -2.19 -5.66 8.16
N VAL A 308 -1.54 -5.44 7.01
CA VAL A 308 -0.56 -4.36 6.86
C VAL A 308 -1.23 -2.98 7.01
N VAL A 309 -2.41 -2.75 6.42
CA VAL A 309 -3.16 -1.50 6.59
C VAL A 309 -3.56 -1.30 8.05
N MET A 310 -4.04 -2.35 8.71
CA MET A 310 -4.44 -2.32 10.11
C MET A 310 -3.25 -1.99 11.01
N PHE A 311 -2.10 -2.65 10.80
CA PHE A 311 -0.86 -2.38 11.52
C PHE A 311 -0.39 -0.93 11.36
N LEU A 312 -0.38 -0.39 10.13
CA LEU A 312 0.00 1.01 9.90
C LEU A 312 -0.96 1.99 10.56
N HIS A 313 -2.24 1.63 10.67
CA HIS A 313 -3.21 2.45 11.38
C HIS A 313 -2.97 2.43 12.89
N ILE A 314 -2.68 1.25 13.46
CA ILE A 314 -2.32 1.10 14.88
C ILE A 314 -1.02 1.85 15.19
N LEU A 315 -0.03 1.80 14.30
CA LEU A 315 1.19 2.60 14.44
C LEU A 315 0.87 4.10 14.44
N LYS A 316 -0.02 4.56 13.56
CA LYS A 316 -0.43 5.97 13.52
C LYS A 316 -1.10 6.39 14.82
N THR A 317 -2.03 5.59 15.36
CA THR A 317 -2.70 5.89 16.63
C THR A 317 -1.71 5.86 17.79
N PHE A 318 -0.77 4.93 17.80
CA PHE A 318 0.32 4.89 18.77
C PHE A 318 1.19 6.16 18.70
N THR A 319 1.62 6.58 17.51
CA THR A 319 2.41 7.81 17.32
C THR A 319 1.70 9.07 17.81
N GLN A 320 0.36 9.10 17.80
CA GLN A 320 -0.42 10.23 18.33
C GLN A 320 -0.36 10.32 19.86
N ILE A 321 -0.22 9.19 20.56
CA ILE A 321 -0.18 9.14 22.03
C ILE A 321 1.26 9.12 22.58
N PHE A 322 2.21 8.70 21.74
CA PHE A 322 3.64 8.61 22.04
C PHE A 322 4.27 9.87 22.70
N PRO A 323 3.87 11.11 22.40
CA PRO A 323 4.44 12.29 23.08
C PRO A 323 4.29 12.24 24.61
N ILE A 324 3.21 11.67 25.13
CA ILE A 324 3.00 11.51 26.58
C ILE A 324 4.09 10.60 27.16
N TRP A 325 4.47 9.56 26.44
CA TRP A 325 5.49 8.59 26.86
C TRP A 325 6.89 9.21 26.83
N VAL A 326 7.17 10.03 25.82
CA VAL A 326 8.46 10.74 25.72
C VAL A 326 8.70 11.62 26.95
N LEU A 327 7.66 12.27 27.51
CA LEU A 327 7.79 13.06 28.74
C LEU A 327 8.24 12.19 29.92
N PHE A 328 7.67 11.00 30.09
CA PHE A 328 8.08 10.07 31.14
C PHE A 328 9.49 9.52 30.93
N ILE A 329 9.84 9.17 29.68
CA ILE A 329 11.19 8.70 29.33
C ILE A 329 12.25 9.76 29.64
N ILE A 330 11.97 11.03 29.33
CA ILE A 330 12.91 12.12 29.62
C ILE A 330 13.00 12.35 31.14
N ALA A 331 11.87 12.42 31.84
CA ALA A 331 11.83 12.70 33.28
C ALA A 331 12.55 11.63 34.10
N PHE A 332 12.16 10.36 33.93
CA PHE A 332 12.80 9.25 34.63
C PHE A 332 14.19 8.95 34.07
N GLY A 333 14.41 9.10 32.76
CA GLY A 333 15.69 8.76 32.13
C GLY A 333 16.82 9.70 32.54
N LEU A 334 16.55 10.99 32.66
CA LEU A 334 17.51 11.94 33.23
C LEU A 334 17.68 11.73 34.75
N GLY A 335 16.60 11.40 35.47
CA GLY A 335 16.69 11.07 36.89
C GLY A 335 17.60 9.87 37.16
N PHE A 336 17.37 8.75 36.47
CA PHE A 336 18.21 7.55 36.61
C PHE A 336 19.62 7.76 36.09
N HIS A 337 19.82 8.54 35.03
CA HIS A 337 21.15 8.94 34.60
C HIS A 337 21.92 9.59 35.74
N LEU A 338 21.36 10.62 36.39
CA LEU A 338 22.05 11.33 37.47
C LEU A 338 22.33 10.46 38.69
N ILE A 339 21.46 9.48 38.98
CA ILE A 339 21.60 8.61 40.16
C ILE A 339 22.56 7.45 39.92
N MET A 340 22.64 6.93 38.68
CA MET A 340 23.32 5.66 38.37
C MET A 340 24.41 5.76 37.30
N PHE A 341 24.84 6.97 36.90
CA PHE A 341 25.84 7.14 35.83
C PHE A 341 27.21 6.56 36.18
N VAL A 342 27.56 6.43 37.46
CA VAL A 342 28.86 5.94 37.91
C VAL A 342 28.85 4.41 38.00
N GLU A 343 27.78 3.87 38.57
CA GLU A 343 27.65 2.46 38.94
C GLU A 343 27.34 1.57 37.73
N LEU A 344 26.64 2.09 36.72
CA LEU A 344 26.10 1.31 35.61
C LEU A 344 26.46 1.90 34.24
N SER A 345 27.14 1.11 33.42
CA SER A 345 27.47 1.49 32.03
C SER A 345 26.23 1.81 31.17
N SER A 346 25.09 1.18 31.49
CA SER A 346 23.78 1.44 30.86
C SER A 346 23.26 2.85 31.10
N PHE A 347 23.69 3.51 32.17
CA PHE A 347 23.29 4.88 32.53
C PHE A 347 24.43 5.90 32.34
N SER A 348 25.56 5.50 31.76
CA SER A 348 26.74 6.39 31.57
C SER A 348 26.46 7.66 30.75
N THR A 349 25.51 7.62 29.82
CA THR A 349 25.08 8.80 29.05
C THR A 349 23.56 8.95 29.06
N PRO A 350 23.02 10.18 28.90
CA PRO A 350 21.58 10.39 28.83
C PRO A 350 20.92 9.56 27.72
N ALA A 351 21.57 9.46 26.55
CA ALA A 351 21.06 8.69 25.42
C ALA A 351 20.95 7.18 25.73
N ARG A 352 21.95 6.60 26.42
CA ARG A 352 21.89 5.20 26.87
C ARG A 352 20.81 4.99 27.91
N SER A 353 20.66 5.94 28.83
CA SER A 353 19.61 5.93 29.86
C SER A 353 18.21 5.93 29.23
N PHE A 354 17.97 6.73 28.19
CA PHE A 354 16.71 6.72 27.46
C PHE A 354 16.44 5.38 26.75
N VAL A 355 17.46 4.76 26.14
CA VAL A 355 17.33 3.43 25.53
C VAL A 355 17.02 2.37 26.59
N MET A 356 17.70 2.43 27.73
CA MET A 356 17.46 1.52 28.86
C MET A 356 16.03 1.65 29.41
N LEU A 357 15.48 2.87 29.44
CA LEU A 357 14.09 3.09 29.84
C LEU A 357 13.12 2.56 28.79
N LEU A 358 13.39 2.79 27.51
CA LEU A 358 12.58 2.22 26.43
C LEU A 358 12.54 0.68 26.47
N THR A 359 13.66 0.02 26.79
CA THR A 359 13.69 -1.44 26.98
C THR A 359 12.93 -1.86 28.24
N ALA A 360 13.05 -1.11 29.34
CA ALA A 360 12.29 -1.36 30.56
C ALA A 360 10.77 -1.22 30.33
N MET A 361 10.34 -0.21 29.56
CA MET A 361 8.95 -0.08 29.12
C MET A 361 8.48 -1.29 28.29
N GLY A 362 9.38 -1.92 27.54
CA GLY A 362 9.08 -3.17 26.84
C GLY A 362 8.82 -4.38 27.76
N GLY A 363 9.01 -4.24 29.06
CA GLY A 363 8.90 -5.30 30.07
C GLY A 363 10.22 -5.94 30.46
N GLU A 364 11.37 -5.45 29.97
CA GLU A 364 12.69 -5.97 30.33
C GLU A 364 13.21 -5.30 31.61
N PHE A 365 13.02 -5.94 32.76
CA PHE A 365 13.46 -5.44 34.07
C PHE A 365 14.69 -6.18 34.58
N ASN A 366 15.88 -5.62 34.39
CA ASN A 366 17.13 -6.21 34.90
C ASN A 366 17.41 -5.79 36.35
N PHE A 367 16.50 -6.14 37.27
CA PHE A 367 16.54 -5.72 38.67
C PHE A 367 17.87 -6.05 39.35
N ASP A 368 18.36 -7.30 39.20
CA ASP A 368 19.56 -7.77 39.90
C ASP A 368 20.80 -6.96 39.50
N THR A 369 20.99 -6.74 38.20
CA THR A 369 22.12 -5.92 37.70
C THR A 369 22.03 -4.47 38.14
N ILE A 370 20.81 -3.94 38.34
CA ILE A 370 20.61 -2.53 38.71
C ILE A 370 20.86 -2.35 40.20
N PHE A 371 20.28 -3.19 41.05
CA PHE A 371 20.24 -3.01 42.51
C PHE A 371 21.31 -3.77 43.29
N ASN A 372 21.94 -4.77 42.67
CA ASN A 372 23.09 -5.50 43.20
C ASN A 372 24.31 -5.35 42.26
N PRO A 373 24.83 -4.13 42.04
CA PRO A 373 26.02 -3.94 41.22
C PRO A 373 27.24 -4.61 41.84
N ASP A 374 28.20 -5.01 41.00
CA ASP A 374 29.44 -5.61 41.47
C ASP A 374 30.21 -4.64 42.40
N PRO A 375 30.80 -5.14 43.51
CA PRO A 375 31.62 -4.31 44.40
C PRO A 375 32.74 -3.59 43.63
N PRO A 376 33.06 -2.33 43.97
CA PRO A 376 32.74 -1.60 45.19
C PRO A 376 31.46 -0.72 45.13
N PHE A 377 30.66 -0.85 44.08
CA PHE A 377 29.51 0.03 43.86
C PHE A 377 28.28 -0.42 44.65
N TYR A 378 27.43 0.53 45.02
CA TYR A 378 26.14 0.27 45.66
C TYR A 378 25.10 1.24 45.11
N THR A 379 23.86 0.80 44.94
CA THR A 379 22.79 1.71 44.52
C THR A 379 22.44 2.69 45.63
N LEU A 380 22.28 3.96 45.27
CA LEU A 380 21.78 4.98 46.19
C LEU A 380 20.36 4.63 46.66
N ALA A 381 20.07 4.89 47.93
CA ALA A 381 18.78 4.58 48.55
C ALA A 381 17.57 5.20 47.82
N ILE A 382 17.74 6.37 47.19
CA ILE A 382 16.68 7.07 46.42
C ILE A 382 16.30 6.33 45.12
N ALA A 383 17.17 5.46 44.59
CA ALA A 383 16.90 4.70 43.37
C ALA A 383 15.74 3.71 43.57
N TRP A 384 15.64 3.11 44.76
CA TRP A 384 14.60 2.14 45.13
C TRP A 384 13.17 2.69 44.99
N PRO A 385 12.78 3.78 45.69
CA PRO A 385 11.44 4.33 45.56
C PRO A 385 11.19 4.91 44.16
N MET A 386 12.20 5.52 43.53
CA MET A 386 12.05 6.08 42.18
C MET A 386 11.78 4.99 41.13
N TYR A 387 12.44 3.84 41.25
CA TYR A 387 12.20 2.67 40.40
C TYR A 387 10.85 2.01 40.65
N ALA A 388 10.42 1.90 41.92
CA ALA A 388 9.10 1.38 42.24
C ALA A 388 7.97 2.26 41.63
N ILE A 389 8.11 3.59 41.73
CA ILE A 389 7.16 4.53 41.10
C ILE A 389 7.16 4.38 39.57
N PHE A 390 8.35 4.27 38.97
CA PHE A 390 8.49 4.04 37.54
C PHE A 390 7.77 2.76 37.10
N LEU A 391 7.96 1.63 37.79
CA LEU A 391 7.31 0.35 37.48
C LEU A 391 5.78 0.43 37.57
N VAL A 392 5.25 1.11 38.59
CA VAL A 392 3.81 1.31 38.75
C VAL A 392 3.26 2.09 37.56
N ILE A 393 3.91 3.19 37.17
CA ILE A 393 3.48 4.00 36.02
C ILE A 393 3.59 3.18 34.72
N ASP A 394 4.71 2.51 34.50
CA ASP A 394 4.98 1.79 33.27
C ASP A 394 4.08 0.55 33.09
N CYS A 395 4.08 -0.37 34.06
CA CYS A 395 3.32 -1.62 33.96
C CYS A 395 1.81 -1.41 34.10
N LEU A 396 1.36 -0.59 35.06
CA LEU A 396 -0.08 -0.48 35.36
C LEU A 396 -0.77 0.58 34.51
N VAL A 397 -0.10 1.69 34.21
CA VAL A 397 -0.74 2.80 33.48
C VAL A 397 -0.42 2.70 31.99
N LEU A 398 0.86 2.72 31.60
CA LEU A 398 1.24 2.90 30.20
C LEU A 398 1.02 1.64 29.35
N MET A 399 1.57 0.49 29.77
CA MET A 399 1.45 -0.76 29.00
C MET A 399 0.01 -1.27 28.95
N SER A 400 -0.71 -1.18 30.07
CA SER A 400 -2.11 -1.59 30.13
C SER A 400 -3.01 -0.69 29.28
N LEU A 401 -2.75 0.63 29.23
CA LEU A 401 -3.46 1.56 28.34
C LEU A 401 -3.22 1.24 26.86
N LEU A 402 -1.98 0.90 26.48
CA LEU A 402 -1.64 0.59 25.09
C LEU A 402 -2.41 -0.64 24.60
N ILE A 403 -2.43 -1.71 25.40
CA ILE A 403 -3.13 -2.96 25.08
C ILE A 403 -4.64 -2.69 25.01
N ALA A 404 -5.19 -1.97 25.98
CA ALA A 404 -6.62 -1.65 26.03
C ALA A 404 -7.08 -0.84 24.81
N LEU A 405 -6.32 0.19 24.41
CA LEU A 405 -6.64 1.01 23.24
C LEU A 405 -6.56 0.19 21.95
N ALA A 406 -5.49 -0.59 21.78
CA ALA A 406 -5.32 -1.44 20.60
C ALA A 406 -6.45 -2.48 20.48
N ALA A 407 -6.87 -3.07 21.60
CA ALA A 407 -7.94 -4.05 21.65
C ALA A 407 -9.33 -3.43 21.38
N ALA A 408 -9.61 -2.26 21.95
CA ALA A 408 -10.87 -1.55 21.73
C ALA A 408 -11.08 -1.18 20.26
N ASP A 409 -10.01 -0.75 19.58
CA ASP A 409 -10.11 -0.20 18.24
C ASP A 409 -10.14 -1.26 17.12
N ILE A 410 -9.66 -2.49 17.37
CA ILE A 410 -9.40 -3.48 16.30
C ILE A 410 -10.61 -3.76 15.39
N LYS A 411 -11.83 -3.81 15.94
CA LYS A 411 -13.05 -4.08 15.16
C LYS A 411 -13.41 -2.91 14.24
N SER A 412 -13.27 -1.68 14.72
CA SER A 412 -13.47 -0.46 13.92
C SER A 412 -12.40 -0.34 12.84
N LEU A 413 -11.13 -0.55 13.24
CA LEU A 413 -9.98 -0.53 12.35
C LEU A 413 -10.08 -1.57 11.25
N ARG A 414 -10.63 -2.75 11.53
CA ARG A 414 -10.83 -3.78 10.50
C ARG A 414 -11.79 -3.30 9.40
N LYS A 415 -12.90 -2.63 9.75
CA LYS A 415 -13.84 -2.10 8.76
C LYS A 415 -13.19 -1.01 7.91
N GLN A 416 -12.50 -0.08 8.56
CA GLN A 416 -11.77 0.99 7.87
C GLN A 416 -10.63 0.44 7.00
N ALA A 417 -9.91 -0.58 7.45
CA ALA A 417 -8.82 -1.20 6.70
C ALA A 417 -9.33 -1.89 5.42
N VAL A 418 -10.49 -2.58 5.50
CA VAL A 418 -11.15 -3.18 4.32
C VAL A 418 -11.48 -2.09 3.30
N LEU A 419 -12.08 -0.98 3.76
CA LEU A 419 -12.41 0.15 2.89
C LEU A 419 -11.15 0.78 2.28
N LYS A 420 -10.16 1.11 3.09
CA LYS A 420 -8.92 1.75 2.62
C LYS A 420 -8.20 0.87 1.61
N ARG A 421 -8.22 -0.45 1.82
CA ARG A 421 -7.70 -1.42 0.85
C ARG A 421 -8.52 -1.39 -0.46
N LEU A 422 -9.85 -1.39 -0.40
CA LEU A 422 -10.69 -1.29 -1.60
C LEU A 422 -10.39 0.01 -2.37
N THR A 423 -10.26 1.13 -1.67
CA THR A 423 -9.84 2.41 -2.27
C THR A 423 -8.49 2.29 -2.98
N MET A 424 -7.48 1.70 -2.33
CA MET A 424 -6.17 1.50 -2.96
C MET A 424 -6.22 0.58 -4.17
N LEU A 425 -7.11 -0.41 -4.16
CA LEU A 425 -7.35 -1.30 -5.30
C LEU A 425 -8.01 -0.55 -6.45
N VAL A 426 -9.07 0.22 -6.19
CA VAL A 426 -9.74 1.08 -7.17
C VAL A 426 -8.70 1.98 -7.82
N ASP A 427 -7.94 2.73 -7.01
CA ASP A 427 -6.90 3.64 -7.50
C ASP A 427 -5.87 2.91 -8.38
N LEU A 428 -5.39 1.74 -7.94
CA LEU A 428 -4.45 0.93 -8.73
C LEU A 428 -5.06 0.46 -10.05
N THR A 429 -6.28 -0.05 -10.04
CA THR A 429 -6.93 -0.53 -11.28
C THR A 429 -7.18 0.60 -12.27
N LEU A 430 -7.61 1.77 -11.79
CA LEU A 430 -7.81 2.95 -12.62
C LEU A 430 -6.48 3.52 -13.12
N ASP A 431 -5.41 3.47 -12.33
CA ASP A 431 -4.07 3.90 -12.78
C ASP A 431 -3.51 3.00 -13.87
N VAL A 432 -3.72 1.69 -13.76
CA VAL A 432 -3.33 0.72 -14.80
C VAL A 432 -4.17 0.94 -16.06
N GLU A 433 -5.48 1.09 -15.91
CA GLU A 433 -6.39 1.37 -17.02
C GLU A 433 -5.99 2.67 -17.73
N LYS A 434 -5.72 3.74 -16.96
CA LYS A 434 -5.19 5.02 -17.45
C LYS A 434 -3.91 4.85 -18.25
N ALA A 435 -3.00 3.97 -17.83
CA ALA A 435 -1.73 3.74 -18.52
C ALA A 435 -1.90 3.03 -19.88
N LEU A 436 -2.96 2.23 -20.06
CA LEU A 436 -3.21 1.48 -21.30
C LEU A 436 -3.58 2.39 -22.49
N PRO A 437 -3.33 1.92 -23.73
CA PRO A 437 -3.85 2.56 -24.94
C PRO A 437 -5.37 2.31 -25.09
N ILE A 438 -6.06 3.25 -25.74
CA ILE A 438 -7.54 3.26 -25.86
C ILE A 438 -8.08 1.99 -26.53
N SER A 439 -7.36 1.44 -27.53
CA SER A 439 -7.76 0.21 -28.22
C SER A 439 -7.78 -1.00 -27.27
N LEU A 440 -6.81 -1.10 -26.36
CA LEU A 440 -6.79 -2.15 -25.35
C LEU A 440 -7.87 -1.92 -24.30
N GLN A 441 -8.08 -0.67 -23.85
CA GLN A 441 -9.19 -0.35 -22.93
C GLN A 441 -10.54 -0.83 -23.49
N LYS A 442 -10.87 -0.47 -24.74
CA LYS A 442 -12.12 -0.89 -25.40
C LYS A 442 -12.28 -2.42 -25.46
N LYS A 443 -11.19 -3.17 -25.64
CA LYS A 443 -11.22 -4.63 -25.70
C LYS A 443 -11.33 -5.30 -24.32
N LEU A 444 -10.81 -4.65 -23.27
CA LEU A 444 -10.67 -5.22 -21.93
C LEU A 444 -11.83 -4.84 -21.00
N VAL A 445 -12.55 -3.75 -21.29
CA VAL A 445 -13.77 -3.35 -20.58
C VAL A 445 -14.89 -4.33 -20.91
N LYS A 446 -15.38 -5.03 -19.89
CA LYS A 446 -16.55 -5.91 -19.99
C LYS A 446 -17.77 -5.18 -19.43
N MET A 447 -18.84 -5.14 -20.22
CA MET A 447 -20.10 -4.52 -19.80
C MET A 447 -20.98 -5.48 -19.00
N GLU A 448 -20.84 -6.79 -19.17
CA GLU A 448 -21.59 -7.79 -18.42
C GLU A 448 -20.72 -9.00 -18.07
N GLU A 449 -21.00 -9.63 -16.93
CA GLU A 449 -20.33 -10.85 -16.48
C GLU A 449 -21.33 -11.80 -15.85
N SER A 450 -21.19 -13.10 -16.14
CA SER A 450 -21.96 -14.15 -15.47
C SER A 450 -21.08 -14.96 -14.52
N VAL A 451 -21.54 -15.12 -13.28
CA VAL A 451 -20.83 -15.76 -12.19
C VAL A 451 -21.67 -16.93 -11.66
N TYR A 452 -21.04 -18.10 -11.55
CA TYR A 452 -21.63 -19.30 -10.98
C TYR A 452 -21.09 -19.49 -9.55
N PRO A 453 -21.85 -19.16 -8.49
CA PRO A 453 -21.37 -19.22 -7.11
C PRO A 453 -21.18 -20.63 -6.57
N ASN A 454 -21.94 -21.63 -7.07
CA ASN A 454 -21.97 -22.99 -6.52
C ASN A 454 -20.99 -23.96 -7.20
N VAL A 455 -20.31 -23.51 -8.26
CA VAL A 455 -19.27 -24.30 -8.92
C VAL A 455 -17.98 -24.19 -8.09
N HIS A 456 -17.66 -25.24 -7.36
CA HIS A 456 -16.41 -25.34 -6.60
C HIS A 456 -15.21 -25.39 -7.57
N LYS A 457 -14.34 -24.38 -7.52
CA LYS A 457 -13.02 -24.47 -8.13
C LYS A 457 -12.12 -25.31 -7.23
N SER A 458 -11.40 -26.28 -7.82
CA SER A 458 -10.41 -27.07 -7.11
C SER A 458 -9.39 -26.16 -6.43
N TRP A 459 -8.98 -26.53 -5.22
CA TRP A 459 -8.07 -25.74 -4.41
C TRP A 459 -6.66 -25.83 -5.01
N ASN A 460 -6.31 -24.88 -5.87
CA ASN A 460 -4.95 -24.75 -6.39
C ASN A 460 -4.14 -23.81 -5.48
N LEU A 461 -2.81 -24.00 -5.44
CA LEU A 461 -1.87 -23.12 -4.72
C LEU A 461 -2.01 -21.64 -5.15
N TRP A 462 -2.45 -21.42 -6.39
CA TRP A 462 -2.78 -20.12 -6.97
C TRP A 462 -4.04 -19.45 -6.41
N SER A 463 -4.87 -20.18 -5.64
CA SER A 463 -6.02 -19.63 -4.92
C SER A 463 -5.60 -18.74 -3.75
N PHE A 464 -4.39 -18.91 -3.20
CA PHE A 464 -3.82 -17.95 -2.25
C PHE A 464 -3.66 -16.55 -2.89
N TRP A 465 -3.24 -16.54 -4.16
CA TRP A 465 -2.97 -15.35 -4.97
C TRP A 465 -4.22 -14.79 -5.68
N SER A 466 -5.41 -15.38 -5.45
CA SER A 466 -6.68 -14.94 -6.03
C SER A 466 -7.37 -13.86 -5.15
N PHE A 467 -8.25 -13.08 -5.79
CA PHE A 467 -8.90 -11.89 -5.23
C PHE A 467 -10.00 -12.19 -4.17
N GLU A 468 -10.16 -13.41 -3.70
CA GLU A 468 -11.24 -13.73 -2.75
C GLU A 468 -10.89 -13.28 -1.32
N SER A 469 -11.50 -12.17 -0.90
CA SER A 469 -11.45 -11.74 0.49
C SER A 469 -12.42 -12.55 1.36
N PRO A 470 -12.07 -12.90 2.61
CA PRO A 470 -12.97 -13.66 3.50
C PRO A 470 -14.28 -12.93 3.80
N SER A 471 -14.24 -11.60 3.93
CA SER A 471 -15.40 -10.76 4.24
C SER A 471 -16.42 -10.70 3.10
N THR A 472 -15.97 -10.79 1.85
CA THR A 472 -16.87 -10.81 0.69
C THR A 472 -17.67 -12.10 0.59
N ASN A 473 -17.15 -13.25 1.06
CA ASN A 473 -17.93 -14.49 1.11
C ASN A 473 -19.06 -14.43 2.14
N ILE A 474 -18.83 -13.83 3.30
CA ILE A 474 -19.84 -13.70 4.37
C ILE A 474 -20.94 -12.71 3.95
N ARG A 475 -20.57 -11.54 3.41
CA ARG A 475 -21.55 -10.53 2.95
C ARG A 475 -22.32 -11.03 1.71
N LYS A 476 -21.67 -11.75 0.79
CA LYS A 476 -22.29 -12.45 -0.35
C LYS A 476 -23.34 -13.47 0.11
N LYS A 477 -23.01 -14.33 1.08
CA LYS A 477 -23.95 -15.35 1.59
C LYS A 477 -25.16 -14.71 2.30
N LYS A 478 -24.93 -13.64 3.08
CA LYS A 478 -26.01 -12.90 3.75
C LYS A 478 -26.92 -12.16 2.76
N TRP A 479 -26.36 -11.53 1.74
CA TRP A 479 -27.09 -10.81 0.70
C TRP A 479 -27.90 -11.75 -0.21
N LEU A 480 -27.33 -12.90 -0.61
CA LEU A 480 -28.06 -13.93 -1.37
C LEU A 480 -29.27 -14.46 -0.61
N ASN A 481 -29.14 -14.66 0.71
CA ASN A 481 -30.27 -15.05 1.55
C ASN A 481 -31.33 -13.95 1.66
N GLN A 482 -30.94 -12.67 1.70
CA GLN A 482 -31.86 -11.54 1.76
C GLN A 482 -32.63 -11.33 0.45
N LEU A 483 -31.99 -11.50 -0.71
CA LEU A 483 -32.69 -11.46 -1.99
C LEU A 483 -33.71 -12.59 -2.12
N TYR A 484 -33.31 -13.82 -1.76
CA TYR A 484 -34.21 -14.97 -1.83
C TYR A 484 -35.42 -14.83 -0.89
N GLN A 485 -35.24 -14.24 0.29
CA GLN A 485 -36.36 -13.90 1.19
C GLN A 485 -37.29 -12.83 0.61
N LYS A 486 -36.74 -11.84 -0.11
CA LYS A 486 -37.52 -10.75 -0.72
C LYS A 486 -38.35 -11.23 -1.92
N ASP A 487 -37.79 -12.07 -2.78
CA ASP A 487 -38.53 -12.69 -3.89
C ASP A 487 -39.62 -13.66 -3.41
N ASN A 488 -39.38 -14.40 -2.33
CA ASN A 488 -40.41 -15.26 -1.75
C ASN A 488 -41.52 -14.45 -1.07
N SER A 489 -41.20 -13.31 -0.44
CA SER A 489 -42.24 -12.44 0.15
C SER A 489 -43.14 -11.79 -0.91
N HIS A 490 -42.62 -11.48 -2.10
CA HIS A 490 -43.44 -10.96 -3.21
C HIS A 490 -44.31 -12.04 -3.88
N LYS A 491 -43.95 -13.34 -3.78
CA LYS A 491 -44.78 -14.44 -4.29
C LYS A 491 -45.89 -14.89 -3.34
N ILE A 492 -45.85 -14.51 -2.06
CA ILE A 492 -46.88 -14.87 -1.06
C ILE A 492 -48.01 -13.82 -0.99
N PHE A 493 -47.77 -12.61 -1.52
CA PHE A 493 -48.74 -11.50 -1.55
C PHE A 493 -49.18 -11.11 -2.99
N GLY A 494 -48.98 -12.00 -3.97
CA GLY A 494 -49.40 -11.81 -5.37
C GLY A 494 -50.65 -12.59 -5.70
#